data_AF-A0A9X3MTN9-F1
#
_entry.id   AF-A0A9X3MTN9-F1
#
_cell.length_a   1.000
_cell.length_b   1.000
_cell.length_c   1.000
_cell.angle_alpha   90.00
_cell.angle_beta   90.00
_cell.angle_gamma   90.00
#
_symmetry.space_group_name_H-M   'P 1'
#
loop_
_entity.id
_entity.type
_entity.pdbx_description
1 polymer ?
#
loop_
_entity_poly.entity_id
_entity_poly.type
_entity_poly.pdbx_seq_one_letter_code
_entity_poly.pdbx_strand_id
1 'polypeptide(L)'
;MGGGRRPAAAGGARRNAAYWWRRPRGGRTEHLTRPDQQATAVGGEALNGRYEIVAPISSGAMGAVYRAFDRQSGVEVAVKRLLDVRHAARFEIEARLLASLSHPRVVKVLDHSSDDQGLYIVMDLVHGVDLGAILKRAGDPGLTLGDAIEYVRHGCEALSYVHSQQIVHRDVKPQNMILGEDGVILVDFGVARALGAEEDQGTIAVGTPRYMAPEVFAGGTVSAASDIFSLAATLWTLLVGSPPRYGDVLKLDKLAPGLPPELQTALAGGLEMLPEQRISSASAFAEAVGVPLTGDRGHSLAQSLGRPTTRRRVMEAIVRTAAGMFEAAACSIALTDPKNGELVYEAAWGAGASEVVGMRLPPGVGLAGAVVASGDGVFVPECRKDPRFARQVAAGTGYVPYTMVVAPLIRDGKTIGVLSVLDRRDGGPYLREDLGKVALFADLAVVALDLDTFPLSSTGGRTLLA
;
A
#
# COMPACT_ATOMS: atom_id res chain seq x y z
N MET A 1 -21.48 -2.83 -71.41
CA MET A 1 -20.19 -2.87 -72.15
C MET A 1 -19.19 -2.14 -71.26
N GLY A 2 -18.26 -2.76 -70.54
CA GLY A 2 -17.35 -3.82 -70.94
C GLY A 2 -15.95 -3.19 -71.02
N GLY A 3 -15.10 -3.41 -70.02
CA GLY A 3 -13.74 -2.88 -70.01
C GLY A 3 -13.06 -2.97 -68.65
N GLY A 4 -12.63 -4.18 -68.27
CA GLY A 4 -11.79 -4.39 -67.11
C GLY A 4 -10.31 -4.05 -67.36
N ARG A 5 -9.59 -3.75 -66.28
CA ARG A 5 -8.15 -4.03 -66.08
C ARG A 5 -7.81 -3.86 -64.58
N ARG A 6 -7.41 -4.95 -63.93
CA ARG A 6 -6.59 -4.96 -62.69
C ARG A 6 -5.09 -5.05 -63.12
N PRO A 7 -4.12 -5.08 -62.18
CA PRO A 7 -3.59 -3.97 -61.39
C PRO A 7 -2.08 -3.77 -61.67
N ALA A 8 -1.49 -2.67 -61.21
CA ALA A 8 -0.02 -2.53 -61.16
C ALA A 8 0.42 -2.32 -59.71
N ALA A 9 1.28 -3.22 -59.25
CA ALA A 9 2.06 -3.07 -58.02
C ALA A 9 3.53 -2.81 -58.43
N ALA A 10 4.18 -1.84 -57.78
CA ALA A 10 5.60 -1.87 -57.35
C ALA A 10 6.13 -0.45 -57.04
N GLY A 11 6.96 -0.37 -56.00
CA GLY A 11 7.92 0.72 -55.72
C GLY A 11 7.32 1.90 -54.95
N GLY A 12 7.66 2.18 -53.70
CA GLY A 12 9.00 2.18 -53.13
C GLY A 12 9.53 3.62 -53.12
N ALA A 13 9.46 4.31 -51.97
CA ALA A 13 10.38 5.38 -51.56
C ALA A 13 9.96 5.92 -50.20
N ARG A 14 10.50 5.32 -49.13
CA ARG A 14 10.70 6.02 -47.86
C ARG A 14 11.72 7.13 -48.13
N ARG A 15 11.29 8.39 -48.02
CA ARG A 15 12.21 9.54 -48.06
C ARG A 15 12.55 9.98 -46.65
N ASN A 16 13.82 9.78 -46.32
CA ASN A 16 14.56 10.47 -45.28
C ASN A 16 14.46 12.00 -45.43
N ALA A 17 14.37 12.69 -44.30
CA ALA A 17 14.90 14.04 -44.15
C ALA A 17 15.28 14.27 -42.68
N ALA A 18 16.50 13.87 -42.33
CA ALA A 18 17.28 14.55 -41.30
C ALA A 18 17.50 15.99 -41.76
N TYR A 19 17.42 16.99 -40.86
CA TYR A 19 18.33 18.16 -40.83
C TYR A 19 17.96 19.26 -39.79
N TRP A 20 18.99 19.67 -39.02
CA TRP A 20 19.22 20.93 -38.24
C TRP A 20 18.40 21.12 -36.93
N TRP A 21 18.98 21.57 -35.80
CA TRP A 21 19.52 22.91 -35.49
C TRP A 21 20.68 22.84 -34.45
N ARG A 22 21.90 23.36 -34.71
CA ARG A 22 22.47 24.72 -34.49
C ARG A 22 22.34 25.30 -33.06
N ARG A 23 23.52 25.54 -32.45
CA ARG A 23 23.77 26.28 -31.19
C ARG A 23 23.59 27.80 -31.34
N PRO A 24 23.13 28.53 -30.31
CA PRO A 24 23.40 29.95 -30.15
C PRO A 24 24.63 30.20 -29.26
N ARG A 25 25.45 31.20 -29.63
CA ARG A 25 26.52 31.81 -28.81
C ARG A 25 26.01 33.11 -28.18
N GLY A 26 26.19 33.24 -26.87
CA GLY A 26 26.78 34.41 -26.19
C GLY A 26 25.96 35.70 -25.97
N GLY A 27 25.64 35.98 -24.71
CA GLY A 27 25.37 37.31 -24.14
C GLY A 27 25.29 37.24 -22.60
N ARG A 28 26.31 37.73 -21.89
CA ARG A 28 26.38 37.93 -20.40
C ARG A 28 25.57 39.20 -20.02
N THR A 29 25.00 39.38 -18.83
CA THR A 29 25.59 39.48 -17.47
C THR A 29 24.50 39.33 -16.39
N GLU A 30 24.67 38.42 -15.42
CA GLU A 30 24.95 38.65 -13.99
C GLU A 30 23.74 38.84 -13.06
N HIS A 31 23.41 37.76 -12.33
CA HIS A 31 23.19 37.83 -10.88
C HIS A 31 23.69 36.52 -10.27
N LEU A 32 24.67 36.63 -9.36
CA LEU A 32 25.30 35.51 -8.66
C LEU A 32 24.34 34.86 -7.67
N THR A 33 24.01 33.59 -7.91
CA THR A 33 23.88 32.56 -6.88
C THR A 33 24.57 31.29 -7.41
N ARG A 34 25.41 30.69 -6.56
CA ARG A 34 26.37 29.62 -6.90
C ARG A 34 25.67 28.41 -7.55
N PRO A 35 26.16 27.84 -8.66
CA PRO A 35 25.69 26.53 -9.13
C PRO A 35 26.19 25.44 -8.16
N ASP A 36 25.26 24.71 -7.55
CA ASP A 36 25.55 23.58 -6.68
C ASP A 36 26.35 22.49 -7.42
N GLN A 37 27.44 22.07 -6.80
CA GLN A 37 28.43 21.13 -7.31
C GLN A 37 28.00 19.64 -7.23
N GLN A 38 26.76 19.28 -7.59
CA GLN A 38 26.27 17.89 -7.45
C GLN A 38 25.91 17.18 -8.78
N ALA A 39 26.40 17.68 -9.91
CA ALA A 39 26.19 17.06 -11.23
C ALA A 39 27.48 16.57 -11.90
N THR A 40 28.50 16.16 -11.13
CA THR A 40 29.73 15.57 -11.69
C THR A 40 30.18 14.37 -10.87
N ALA A 41 29.61 13.20 -11.17
CA ALA A 41 30.27 11.92 -10.92
C ALA A 41 30.14 11.08 -12.19
N VAL A 42 30.87 11.48 -13.24
CA VAL A 42 31.17 10.61 -14.38
C VAL A 42 32.64 10.25 -14.22
N GLY A 43 32.93 9.01 -13.81
CA GLY A 43 34.29 8.48 -13.62
C GLY A 43 34.85 8.54 -12.19
N GLY A 44 34.03 8.31 -11.16
CA GLY A 44 34.44 8.25 -9.76
C GLY A 44 34.73 6.82 -9.23
N GLU A 45 35.34 6.74 -8.06
CA GLU A 45 35.56 5.52 -7.28
C GLU A 45 34.23 4.77 -7.07
N ALA A 46 34.20 3.45 -7.31
CA ALA A 46 32.98 2.66 -7.25
C ALA A 46 32.44 2.60 -5.81
N LEU A 47 31.12 2.67 -5.63
CA LEU A 47 30.49 2.56 -4.32
C LEU A 47 30.78 1.18 -3.73
N ASN A 48 31.37 1.15 -2.54
CA ASN A 48 31.95 -0.05 -1.91
C ASN A 48 32.88 -0.85 -2.83
N GLY A 49 33.59 -0.18 -3.75
CA GLY A 49 34.42 -0.82 -4.76
C GLY A 49 33.67 -1.64 -5.82
N ARG A 50 32.33 -1.66 -5.79
CA ARG A 50 31.48 -2.55 -6.61
C ARG A 50 30.63 -1.80 -7.63
N TYR A 51 29.91 -0.76 -7.22
CA TYR A 51 28.94 -0.07 -8.08
C TYR A 51 29.54 1.19 -8.69
N GLU A 52 29.89 1.13 -9.97
CA GLU A 52 30.47 2.26 -10.69
C GLU A 52 29.39 3.16 -11.26
N ILE A 53 29.28 4.40 -10.79
CA ILE A 53 28.27 5.36 -11.28
C ILE A 53 28.59 5.76 -12.72
N VAL A 54 27.63 5.52 -13.62
CA VAL A 54 27.74 5.80 -15.06
C VAL A 54 27.12 7.15 -15.40
N ALA A 55 25.88 7.39 -14.98
CA ALA A 55 25.13 8.61 -15.29
C ALA A 55 23.97 8.85 -14.32
N PRO A 56 23.55 10.09 -14.06
CA PRO A 56 22.30 10.38 -13.36
C PRO A 56 21.09 9.97 -14.22
N ILE A 57 20.09 9.36 -13.59
CA ILE A 57 18.77 9.06 -14.18
C ILE A 57 17.79 10.15 -13.78
N SER A 58 17.75 10.51 -12.50
CA SER A 58 16.82 11.47 -11.93
C SER A 58 17.40 12.13 -10.67
N SER A 59 16.99 13.36 -10.39
CA SER A 59 17.33 14.11 -9.18
C SER A 59 16.10 14.84 -8.66
N GLY A 60 15.77 14.71 -7.38
CA GLY A 60 14.63 15.40 -6.77
C GLY A 60 14.72 15.51 -5.25
N ALA A 61 13.66 16.04 -4.63
CA ALA A 61 13.58 16.30 -3.18
C ALA A 61 13.75 15.05 -2.30
N MET A 62 13.59 13.84 -2.86
CA MET A 62 13.63 12.56 -2.13
C MET A 62 14.94 11.78 -2.35
N GLY A 63 15.90 12.36 -3.08
CA GLY A 63 17.15 11.69 -3.43
C GLY A 63 17.52 11.81 -4.91
N ALA A 64 18.66 11.23 -5.24
CA ALA A 64 19.16 11.12 -6.61
C ALA A 64 19.27 9.65 -7.01
N VAL A 65 18.83 9.34 -8.24
CA VAL A 65 18.89 8.00 -8.82
C VAL A 65 19.91 8.02 -9.96
N TYR A 66 20.82 7.06 -9.93
CA TYR A 66 21.92 6.92 -10.87
C TYR A 66 21.85 5.57 -11.58
N ARG A 67 22.23 5.55 -12.86
CA ARG A 67 22.62 4.32 -13.54
C ARG A 67 24.03 3.99 -13.10
N ALA A 68 24.25 2.75 -12.69
CA ALA A 68 25.55 2.25 -12.28
C ALA A 68 25.85 0.91 -12.94
N PHE A 69 27.12 0.55 -13.03
CA PHE A 69 27.58 -0.77 -13.46
C PHE A 69 28.01 -1.57 -12.22
N ASP A 70 27.39 -2.72 -11.98
CA ASP A 70 27.82 -3.64 -10.93
C ASP A 70 29.00 -4.47 -11.44
N ARG A 71 30.21 -4.17 -10.95
CA ARG A 71 31.45 -4.84 -11.36
C ARG A 71 31.48 -6.34 -11.02
N GLN A 72 30.68 -6.79 -10.06
CA GLN A 72 30.66 -8.19 -9.64
C GLN A 72 29.76 -9.04 -10.53
N SER A 73 28.57 -8.55 -10.87
CA SER A 73 27.61 -9.28 -11.71
C SER A 73 27.75 -8.97 -13.20
N GLY A 74 28.39 -7.86 -13.56
CA GLY A 74 28.61 -7.44 -14.94
C GLY A 74 27.38 -6.82 -15.63
N VAL A 75 26.37 -6.39 -14.86
CA VAL A 75 25.13 -5.81 -15.38
C VAL A 75 24.92 -4.37 -14.90
N GLU A 76 24.12 -3.60 -15.63
CA GLU A 76 23.69 -2.26 -15.20
C GLU A 76 22.60 -2.36 -14.12
N VAL A 77 22.67 -1.47 -13.14
CA VAL A 77 21.74 -1.35 -12.01
C VAL A 77 21.34 0.10 -11.79
N ALA A 78 20.26 0.32 -11.06
CA ALA A 78 19.88 1.64 -10.57
C ALA A 78 20.30 1.79 -9.09
N VAL A 79 20.94 2.92 -8.76
CA VAL A 79 21.36 3.26 -7.39
C VAL A 79 20.62 4.51 -6.95
N LYS A 80 19.79 4.38 -5.91
CA LYS A 80 19.07 5.50 -5.30
C LYS A 80 19.77 5.91 -4.00
N ARG A 81 20.30 7.13 -3.96
CA ARG A 81 20.87 7.73 -2.75
C ARG A 81 19.81 8.50 -1.97
N LEU A 82 19.77 8.30 -0.65
CA LEU A 82 18.89 9.01 0.27
C LEU A 82 19.64 10.17 0.92
N LEU A 83 18.99 11.34 0.98
CA LEU A 83 19.59 12.59 1.47
C LEU A 83 19.54 12.75 2.99
N ASP A 84 18.80 11.90 3.71
CA ASP A 84 18.60 12.02 5.15
C ASP A 84 18.97 10.73 5.88
N VAL A 85 19.96 10.84 6.77
CA VAL A 85 20.63 9.75 7.50
C VAL A 85 20.15 9.62 8.94
N ARG A 86 19.15 10.41 9.37
CA ARG A 86 18.68 10.45 10.77
C ARG A 86 18.11 9.11 11.28
N HIS A 87 17.80 8.16 10.40
CA HIS A 87 17.20 6.87 10.76
C HIS A 87 17.80 5.65 10.03
N ALA A 88 19.13 5.49 10.08
CA ALA A 88 19.84 4.36 9.44
C ALA A 88 19.31 2.96 9.85
N ALA A 89 18.95 2.77 11.12
CA ALA A 89 18.42 1.49 11.61
C ALA A 89 17.05 1.15 11.01
N ARG A 90 16.17 2.13 10.82
CA ARG A 90 14.87 1.93 10.16
C ARG A 90 15.05 1.67 8.66
N PHE A 91 15.99 2.37 8.03
CA PHE A 91 16.32 2.15 6.64
C PHE A 91 16.77 0.72 6.38
N GLU A 92 17.62 0.14 7.24
CA GLU A 92 18.09 -1.24 7.08
C GLU A 92 16.92 -2.23 7.14
N ILE A 93 15.98 -2.04 8.06
CA ILE A 93 14.77 -2.88 8.18
C ILE A 93 13.92 -2.76 6.91
N GLU A 94 13.64 -1.53 6.46
CA GLU A 94 12.82 -1.30 5.26
C GLU A 94 13.49 -1.82 3.98
N ALA A 95 14.80 -1.59 3.82
CA ALA A 95 15.55 -2.06 2.67
C ALA A 95 15.55 -3.61 2.60
N ARG A 96 15.68 -4.29 3.75
CA ARG A 96 15.55 -5.75 3.82
C ARG A 96 14.15 -6.24 3.47
N LEU A 97 13.10 -5.57 3.93
CA LEU A 97 11.72 -5.88 3.56
C LEU A 97 11.51 -5.70 2.05
N LEU A 98 12.03 -4.62 1.46
CA LEU A 98 11.95 -4.40 0.01
C LEU A 98 12.77 -5.42 -0.80
N ALA A 99 13.94 -5.83 -0.32
CA ALA A 99 14.76 -6.87 -0.94
C ALA A 99 14.09 -8.27 -0.91
N SER A 100 13.15 -8.48 0.00
CA SER A 100 12.35 -9.72 0.05
C SER A 100 11.26 -9.79 -1.03
N LEU A 101 10.94 -8.66 -1.67
CA LEU A 101 9.89 -8.60 -2.69
C LEU A 101 10.39 -9.20 -4.01
N SER A 102 9.54 -10.04 -4.60
CA SER A 102 9.77 -10.67 -5.90
C SER A 102 8.44 -10.81 -6.64
N HIS A 103 8.21 -9.89 -7.58
CA HIS A 103 7.01 -9.88 -8.40
C HIS A 103 7.30 -9.19 -9.75
N PRO A 104 6.78 -9.68 -10.90
CA PRO A 104 7.08 -9.13 -12.22
C PRO A 104 6.65 -7.67 -12.43
N ARG A 105 5.79 -7.14 -11.56
CA ARG A 105 5.31 -5.75 -11.59
C ARG A 105 5.94 -4.85 -10.53
N VAL A 106 6.92 -5.34 -9.77
CA VAL A 106 7.60 -4.58 -8.71
C VAL A 106 9.09 -4.61 -8.97
N VAL A 107 9.76 -3.45 -8.91
CA VAL A 107 11.21 -3.41 -9.07
C VAL A 107 11.90 -4.24 -7.99
N LYS A 108 12.85 -5.06 -8.39
CA LYS A 108 13.62 -5.88 -7.48
C LYS A 108 14.70 -5.04 -6.81
N VAL A 109 14.70 -5.02 -5.48
CA VAL A 109 15.82 -4.48 -4.71
C VAL A 109 16.90 -5.57 -4.59
N LEU A 110 18.12 -5.22 -4.97
CA LEU A 110 19.26 -6.14 -5.05
C LEU A 110 20.16 -6.05 -3.82
N ASP A 111 20.40 -4.83 -3.35
CA ASP A 111 21.32 -4.57 -2.25
C ASP A 111 21.02 -3.22 -1.59
N HIS A 112 21.60 -2.98 -0.41
CA HIS A 112 21.58 -1.68 0.26
C HIS A 112 22.84 -1.52 1.12
N SER A 113 23.34 -0.30 1.23
CA SER A 113 24.51 0.00 2.08
C SER A 113 24.56 1.49 2.42
N SER A 114 25.55 1.86 3.24
CA SER A 114 25.95 3.22 3.51
C SER A 114 27.36 3.52 2.97
N ASP A 115 27.64 4.79 2.71
CA ASP A 115 28.97 5.36 2.53
C ASP A 115 29.06 6.74 3.22
N ASP A 116 30.16 7.46 3.01
CA ASP A 116 30.37 8.80 3.59
C ASP A 116 29.34 9.85 3.12
N GLN A 117 28.61 9.57 2.03
CA GLN A 117 27.56 10.43 1.48
C GLN A 117 26.15 10.02 1.91
N GLY A 118 26.01 8.94 2.68
CA GLY A 118 24.76 8.49 3.27
C GLY A 118 24.32 7.10 2.82
N LEU A 119 23.01 6.86 2.86
CA LEU A 119 22.40 5.56 2.58
C LEU A 119 22.05 5.43 1.10
N TYR A 120 22.20 4.24 0.55
CA TYR A 120 21.77 3.95 -0.81
C TYR A 120 21.14 2.57 -0.96
N ILE A 121 20.20 2.47 -1.90
CA ILE A 121 19.57 1.22 -2.32
C ILE A 121 19.98 0.93 -3.77
N VAL A 122 20.33 -0.32 -4.04
CA VAL A 122 20.61 -0.84 -5.38
C VAL A 122 19.42 -1.68 -5.82
N MET A 123 18.94 -1.45 -7.04
CA MET A 123 17.79 -2.13 -7.61
C MET A 123 18.01 -2.44 -9.09
N ASP A 124 17.19 -3.34 -9.64
CA ASP A 124 17.19 -3.61 -11.08
C ASP A 124 16.98 -2.32 -11.87
N LEU A 125 17.78 -2.13 -12.92
CA LEU A 125 17.56 -1.03 -13.85
C LEU A 125 16.39 -1.39 -14.77
N VAL A 126 15.25 -0.75 -14.55
CA VAL A 126 14.09 -0.94 -15.44
C VAL A 126 14.30 -0.18 -16.75
N HIS A 127 14.48 -0.92 -17.84
CA HIS A 127 14.56 -0.35 -19.18
C HIS A 127 13.14 -0.03 -19.68
N GLY A 128 12.85 1.25 -19.88
CA GLY A 128 11.51 1.68 -20.31
C GLY A 128 11.33 3.19 -20.26
N VAL A 129 10.07 3.62 -20.36
CA VAL A 129 9.67 5.03 -20.24
C VAL A 129 8.61 5.13 -19.14
N ASP A 130 8.75 6.09 -18.24
CA ASP A 130 7.73 6.33 -17.22
C ASP A 130 6.40 6.82 -17.83
N LEU A 131 5.27 6.45 -17.22
CA LEU A 131 3.96 6.82 -17.74
C LEU A 131 3.74 8.33 -17.77
N GLY A 132 4.45 9.10 -16.94
CA GLY A 132 4.42 10.57 -16.97
C GLY A 132 5.01 11.13 -18.26
N ALA A 133 6.16 10.60 -18.70
CA ALA A 133 6.78 10.96 -19.97
C ALA A 133 5.95 10.48 -21.17
N ILE A 134 5.31 9.31 -21.09
CA ILE A 134 4.38 8.83 -22.12
C ILE A 134 3.17 9.77 -22.23
N LEU A 135 2.53 10.10 -21.10
CA LEU A 135 1.41 11.02 -21.05
C LEU A 135 1.76 12.40 -21.63
N LYS A 136 2.94 12.93 -21.28
CA LYS A 136 3.42 14.21 -21.80
C LYS A 136 3.57 14.20 -23.34
N ARG A 137 3.94 13.06 -23.93
CA ARG A 137 4.04 12.90 -25.39
C ARG A 137 2.68 12.75 -26.05
N ALA A 138 1.73 12.08 -25.39
CA ALA A 138 0.37 11.91 -25.88
C ALA A 138 -0.40 13.24 -25.91
N GLY A 139 -0.25 14.06 -24.87
CA GLY A 139 -0.93 15.36 -24.78
C GLY A 139 -2.40 15.22 -24.36
N ASP A 140 -3.24 16.15 -24.83
CA ASP A 140 -4.68 16.23 -24.53
C ASP A 140 -5.49 15.31 -25.48
N PRO A 141 -6.49 14.53 -25.01
CA PRO A 141 -7.02 14.47 -23.64
C PRO A 141 -6.26 13.54 -22.70
N GLY A 142 -5.26 12.80 -23.16
CA GLY A 142 -4.53 11.81 -22.37
C GLY A 142 -4.20 10.57 -23.20
N LEU A 143 -4.05 9.43 -22.53
CA LEU A 143 -3.88 8.12 -23.17
C LEU A 143 -5.23 7.54 -23.61
N THR A 144 -5.17 6.53 -24.47
CA THR A 144 -6.37 5.77 -24.82
C THR A 144 -6.91 5.02 -23.60
N LEU A 145 -8.22 4.79 -23.58
CA LEU A 145 -8.88 4.05 -22.51
C LEU A 145 -8.26 2.65 -22.31
N GLY A 146 -7.96 1.96 -23.41
CA GLY A 146 -7.34 0.63 -23.38
C GLY A 146 -5.97 0.64 -22.71
N ASP A 147 -5.08 1.54 -23.14
CA ASP A 147 -3.74 1.67 -22.56
C ASP A 147 -3.81 2.04 -21.08
N ALA A 148 -4.65 3.02 -20.71
CA ALA A 148 -4.78 3.48 -19.33
C ALA A 148 -5.27 2.36 -18.40
N ILE A 149 -6.28 1.58 -18.83
CA ILE A 149 -6.78 0.42 -18.08
C ILE A 149 -5.70 -0.65 -17.95
N GLU A 150 -4.99 -0.98 -19.03
CA GLU A 150 -3.94 -2.01 -19.01
C GLU A 150 -2.78 -1.62 -18.08
N TYR A 151 -2.33 -0.37 -18.13
CA TYR A 151 -1.24 0.11 -17.28
C TYR A 151 -1.65 0.14 -15.81
N VAL A 152 -2.89 0.50 -15.50
CA VAL A 152 -3.39 0.49 -14.14
C VAL A 152 -3.66 -0.92 -13.65
N ARG A 153 -4.04 -1.86 -14.52
CA ARG A 153 -4.13 -3.30 -14.20
C ARG A 153 -2.79 -3.83 -13.66
N HIS A 154 -1.69 -3.51 -14.34
CA HIS A 154 -0.34 -3.83 -13.87
C HIS A 154 0.00 -3.16 -12.52
N GLY A 155 -0.44 -1.91 -12.31
CA GLY A 155 -0.35 -1.24 -11.01
C GLY A 155 -1.15 -1.94 -9.92
N CYS A 156 -2.34 -2.45 -10.24
CA CYS A 156 -3.16 -3.25 -9.32
C CYS A 156 -2.47 -4.58 -8.96
N GLU A 157 -1.87 -5.27 -9.94
CA GLU A 157 -1.08 -6.49 -9.69
C GLU A 157 0.07 -6.20 -8.72
N ALA A 158 0.84 -5.14 -8.97
CA ALA A 158 1.94 -4.72 -8.11
C ALA A 158 1.47 -4.40 -6.68
N LEU A 159 0.45 -3.54 -6.53
CA LEU A 159 -0.04 -3.13 -5.22
C LEU A 159 -0.74 -4.26 -4.47
N SER A 160 -1.47 -5.13 -5.17
CA SER A 160 -2.07 -6.33 -4.56
C SER A 160 -0.98 -7.21 -3.93
N TYR A 161 0.11 -7.45 -4.67
CA TYR A 161 1.27 -8.18 -4.15
C TYR A 161 1.93 -7.45 -2.97
N VAL A 162 2.30 -6.18 -3.13
CA VAL A 162 2.97 -5.38 -2.09
C VAL A 162 2.14 -5.30 -0.80
N HIS A 163 0.83 -5.08 -0.91
CA HIS A 163 -0.08 -5.02 0.23
C HIS A 163 -0.25 -6.39 0.91
N SER A 164 -0.18 -7.49 0.15
CA SER A 164 -0.17 -8.84 0.74
C SER A 164 1.05 -9.09 1.63
N GLN A 165 2.16 -8.40 1.35
CA GLN A 165 3.39 -8.42 2.16
C GLN A 165 3.38 -7.37 3.29
N GLN A 166 2.23 -6.73 3.56
CA GLN A 166 2.06 -5.67 4.58
C GLN A 166 2.93 -4.42 4.34
N ILE A 167 3.35 -4.18 3.09
CA ILE A 167 4.09 -2.98 2.69
C ILE A 167 3.13 -2.00 2.03
N VAL A 168 3.38 -0.70 2.21
CA VAL A 168 2.65 0.39 1.54
C VAL A 168 3.64 1.15 0.68
N HIS A 169 3.28 1.46 -0.57
CA HIS A 169 4.17 2.09 -1.54
C HIS A 169 4.41 3.59 -1.25
N ARG A 170 3.35 4.32 -0.87
CA ARG A 170 3.35 5.73 -0.41
C ARG A 170 3.62 6.81 -1.45
N ASP A 171 3.97 6.45 -2.69
CA ASP A 171 4.23 7.40 -3.77
C ASP A 171 3.82 6.88 -5.15
N VAL A 172 2.61 6.31 -5.27
CA VAL A 172 2.09 5.85 -6.57
C VAL A 172 1.73 7.05 -7.44
N LYS A 173 2.32 7.15 -8.63
CA LYS A 173 2.09 8.22 -9.62
C LYS A 173 2.63 7.80 -10.99
N PRO A 174 2.26 8.47 -12.10
CA PRO A 174 2.75 8.11 -13.43
C PRO A 174 4.28 8.03 -13.56
N GLN A 175 5.02 8.87 -12.85
CA GLN A 175 6.50 8.90 -12.91
C GLN A 175 7.16 7.69 -12.23
N ASN A 176 6.43 7.00 -11.35
CA ASN A 176 6.92 5.82 -10.62
C ASN A 176 6.38 4.51 -11.22
N MET A 177 5.80 4.57 -12.42
CA MET A 177 5.31 3.43 -13.19
C MET A 177 6.05 3.44 -14.52
N ILE A 178 6.93 2.47 -14.74
CA ILE A 178 7.78 2.41 -15.95
C ILE A 178 7.23 1.36 -16.88
N LEU A 179 6.88 1.75 -18.11
CA LEU A 179 6.51 0.81 -19.17
C LEU A 179 7.78 0.22 -19.79
N GLY A 180 8.04 -1.05 -19.48
CA GLY A 180 9.08 -1.87 -20.11
C GLY A 180 8.50 -2.78 -21.20
N GLU A 181 9.29 -3.76 -21.64
CA GLU A 181 8.89 -4.69 -22.70
C GLU A 181 7.69 -5.58 -22.31
N ASP A 182 7.68 -6.06 -21.06
CA ASP A 182 6.65 -6.99 -20.56
C ASP A 182 5.48 -6.30 -19.85
N GLY A 183 5.42 -4.96 -19.89
CA GLY A 183 4.39 -4.16 -19.24
C GLY A 183 4.93 -3.18 -18.19
N VAL A 184 4.05 -2.72 -17.31
CA VAL A 184 4.38 -1.67 -16.34
C VAL A 184 4.98 -2.25 -15.08
N ILE A 185 6.09 -1.67 -14.62
CA ILE A 185 6.77 -2.01 -13.38
C ILE A 185 6.67 -0.82 -12.42
N LEU A 186 6.22 -1.09 -11.20
CA LEU A 186 6.16 -0.12 -10.12
C LEU A 186 7.56 0.04 -9.50
N VAL A 187 8.03 1.28 -9.45
CA VAL A 187 9.35 1.65 -8.93
C VAL A 187 9.23 2.69 -7.80
N ASP A 188 10.34 2.98 -7.13
CA ASP A 188 10.45 4.11 -6.19
C ASP A 188 9.48 4.06 -5.01
N PHE A 189 9.62 3.02 -4.19
CA PHE A 189 9.02 2.99 -2.85
C PHE A 189 9.42 4.25 -2.07
N GLY A 190 8.45 4.86 -1.38
CA GLY A 190 8.60 6.10 -0.63
C GLY A 190 9.41 5.98 0.66
N VAL A 191 10.51 5.22 0.66
CA VAL A 191 11.40 4.94 1.81
C VAL A 191 11.79 6.22 2.54
N ALA A 192 12.14 7.29 1.81
CA ALA A 192 12.48 8.59 2.41
C ALA A 192 11.34 9.20 3.25
N ARG A 193 10.06 9.01 2.87
CA ARG A 193 8.90 9.49 3.65
C ARG A 193 8.64 8.66 4.89
N ALA A 194 9.02 7.38 4.86
CA ALA A 194 8.87 6.50 6.00
C ALA A 194 9.87 6.80 7.12
N LEU A 195 11.08 7.19 6.72
CA LEU A 195 12.14 7.56 7.63
C LEU A 195 11.92 8.93 8.30
N GLY A 196 11.30 9.91 7.63
CA GLY A 196 11.07 11.25 8.18
C GLY A 196 9.80 11.44 9.05
N ALA A 197 9.00 10.39 9.26
CA ALA A 197 7.63 10.52 9.78
C ALA A 197 7.52 10.80 11.29
N GLU A 198 8.60 10.77 12.07
CA GLU A 198 8.51 10.97 13.52
C GLU A 198 8.71 12.41 14.02
N GLU A 199 9.24 13.35 13.22
CA GLU A 199 9.53 14.70 13.73
C GLU A 199 9.16 15.90 12.85
N ASP A 200 8.76 15.73 11.59
CA ASP A 200 8.42 16.89 10.75
C ASP A 200 6.91 17.22 10.77
N GLN A 201 6.45 17.74 11.91
CA GLN A 201 5.14 18.43 12.05
C GLN A 201 5.05 19.76 11.25
N GLY A 202 5.87 19.98 10.22
CA GLY A 202 5.93 21.31 9.59
C GLY A 202 6.51 21.40 8.18
N THR A 203 7.18 20.38 7.67
CA THR A 203 7.86 20.50 6.37
C THR A 203 7.22 19.57 5.36
N ILE A 204 6.21 20.09 4.65
CA ILE A 204 5.61 19.46 3.47
C ILE A 204 6.73 19.17 2.48
N ALA A 205 7.23 17.93 2.49
CA ALA A 205 8.16 17.47 1.48
C ALA A 205 7.46 17.61 0.12
N VAL A 206 8.02 18.46 -0.73
CA VAL A 206 7.52 18.86 -2.05
C VAL A 206 7.40 17.64 -2.97
N GLY A 207 6.30 16.91 -2.83
CA GLY A 207 5.75 16.04 -3.87
C GLY A 207 4.56 16.74 -4.50
N THR A 208 4.21 16.40 -5.74
CA THR A 208 3.00 16.94 -6.38
C THR A 208 1.79 16.53 -5.55
N PRO A 209 1.15 17.45 -4.78
CA PRO A 209 0.17 17.09 -3.74
C PRO A 209 -1.10 16.40 -4.28
N ARG A 210 -1.23 16.32 -5.60
CA ARG A 210 -2.44 15.87 -6.30
C ARG A 210 -2.59 14.35 -6.38
N TYR A 211 -1.52 13.59 -6.12
CA TYR A 211 -1.58 12.12 -6.01
C TYR A 211 -1.61 11.65 -4.57
N MET A 212 -1.34 12.55 -3.62
CA MET A 212 -1.29 12.22 -2.20
C MET A 212 -2.70 12.10 -1.66
N ALA A 213 -2.98 11.01 -0.95
CA ALA A 213 -4.27 10.83 -0.32
C ALA A 213 -4.51 11.91 0.76
N PRO A 214 -5.75 12.36 0.98
CA PRO A 214 -6.06 13.45 1.91
C PRO A 214 -5.55 13.20 3.33
N GLU A 215 -5.66 11.96 3.80
CA GLU A 215 -5.16 11.56 5.11
C GLU A 215 -3.65 11.67 5.21
N VAL A 216 -2.91 11.41 4.12
CA VAL A 216 -1.45 11.54 4.09
C VAL A 216 -1.05 13.02 4.05
N PHE A 217 -1.77 13.83 3.28
CA PHE A 217 -1.55 15.28 3.25
C PHE A 217 -1.82 15.94 4.61
N ALA A 218 -2.80 15.44 5.36
CA ALA A 218 -3.12 15.89 6.71
C ALA A 218 -2.16 15.36 7.79
N GLY A 219 -1.11 14.61 7.43
CA GLY A 219 -0.18 14.00 8.39
C GLY A 219 -0.75 12.80 9.15
N GLY A 220 -1.86 12.24 8.68
CA GLY A 220 -2.50 11.05 9.22
C GLY A 220 -1.83 9.74 8.80
N THR A 221 -2.40 8.63 9.25
CA THR A 221 -1.84 7.29 9.04
C THR A 221 -1.90 6.86 7.57
N VAL A 222 -0.74 6.61 6.98
CA VAL A 222 -0.61 6.04 5.63
C VAL A 222 -0.99 4.55 5.65
N SER A 223 -1.80 4.09 4.69
CA SER A 223 -2.22 2.69 4.58
C SER A 223 -2.37 2.23 3.14
N ALA A 224 -2.70 0.95 2.94
CA ALA A 224 -3.05 0.41 1.61
C ALA A 224 -4.12 1.26 0.90
N ALA A 225 -5.10 1.80 1.64
CA ALA A 225 -6.12 2.69 1.09
C ALA A 225 -5.50 3.96 0.48
N SER A 226 -4.42 4.48 1.05
CA SER A 226 -3.72 5.66 0.54
C SER A 226 -3.11 5.39 -0.83
N ASP A 227 -2.54 4.20 -1.06
CA ASP A 227 -2.05 3.79 -2.38
C ASP A 227 -3.19 3.63 -3.39
N ILE A 228 -4.38 3.18 -2.97
CA ILE A 228 -5.57 3.09 -3.85
C ILE A 228 -5.99 4.47 -4.34
N PHE A 229 -5.98 5.48 -3.46
CA PHE A 229 -6.24 6.86 -3.86
C PHE A 229 -5.21 7.33 -4.89
N SER A 230 -3.92 7.10 -4.61
CA SER A 230 -2.84 7.49 -5.50
C SER A 230 -2.91 6.78 -6.86
N LEU A 231 -3.31 5.51 -6.89
CA LEU A 231 -3.55 4.75 -8.13
C LEU A 231 -4.78 5.27 -8.89
N ALA A 232 -5.87 5.60 -8.20
CA ALA A 232 -7.05 6.18 -8.84
C ALA A 232 -6.76 7.58 -9.41
N ALA A 233 -5.99 8.40 -8.70
CA ALA A 233 -5.49 9.68 -9.20
C ALA A 233 -4.54 9.49 -10.40
N THR A 234 -3.77 8.40 -10.41
CA THR A 234 -2.95 8.02 -11.56
C THR A 234 -3.81 7.66 -12.76
N LEU A 235 -4.80 6.78 -12.62
CA LEU A 235 -5.75 6.43 -13.70
C LEU A 235 -6.44 7.66 -14.25
N TRP A 236 -6.96 8.53 -13.37
CA TRP A 236 -7.54 9.81 -13.75
C TRP A 236 -6.58 10.62 -14.62
N THR A 237 -5.33 10.79 -14.16
CA THR A 237 -4.33 11.57 -14.87
C THR A 237 -4.05 10.99 -16.26
N LEU A 238 -3.97 9.67 -16.36
CA LEU A 238 -3.72 9.00 -17.65
C LEU A 238 -4.88 9.24 -18.63
N LEU A 239 -6.12 9.31 -18.15
CA LEU A 239 -7.31 9.53 -18.98
C LEU A 239 -7.57 11.00 -19.34
N VAL A 240 -7.25 11.92 -18.42
CA VAL A 240 -7.61 13.36 -18.50
C VAL A 240 -6.39 14.24 -18.84
N GLY A 241 -5.20 13.65 -18.94
CA GLY A 241 -3.96 14.38 -19.26
C GLY A 241 -3.42 15.22 -18.11
N SER A 242 -4.21 15.41 -17.06
CA SER A 242 -3.85 16.21 -15.89
C SER A 242 -4.40 15.60 -14.59
N PRO A 243 -3.69 15.78 -13.47
CA PRO A 243 -4.10 15.22 -12.18
C PRO A 243 -5.37 15.86 -11.61
N PRO A 244 -6.17 15.10 -10.84
CA PRO A 244 -7.46 15.56 -10.34
C PRO A 244 -7.29 16.79 -9.42
N ARG A 245 -8.29 17.69 -9.46
CA ARG A 245 -8.51 18.74 -8.45
C ARG A 245 -9.66 18.33 -7.55
N TYR A 246 -9.76 19.01 -6.41
CA TYR A 246 -10.87 18.84 -5.50
C TYR A 246 -12.20 19.12 -6.22
N GLY A 247 -13.13 18.16 -6.16
CA GLY A 247 -14.43 18.24 -6.82
C GLY A 247 -14.45 17.95 -8.32
N ASP A 248 -13.31 17.60 -8.94
CA ASP A 248 -13.28 17.24 -10.37
C ASP A 248 -14.02 15.93 -10.64
N VAL A 249 -14.05 15.00 -9.68
CA VAL A 249 -14.78 13.73 -9.79
C VAL A 249 -16.25 13.94 -10.15
N LEU A 250 -16.88 15.01 -9.65
CA LEU A 250 -18.26 15.38 -9.96
C LEU A 250 -18.47 15.89 -11.40
N LYS A 251 -17.38 16.10 -12.13
CA LYS A 251 -17.35 16.63 -13.50
C LYS A 251 -16.73 15.64 -14.49
N LEU A 252 -16.50 14.39 -14.09
CA LEU A 252 -15.80 13.40 -14.91
C LEU A 252 -16.45 13.21 -16.28
N ASP A 253 -17.77 13.16 -16.36
CA ASP A 253 -18.53 13.12 -17.63
C ASP A 253 -18.18 14.25 -18.61
N LYS A 254 -17.83 15.43 -18.09
CA LYS A 254 -17.47 16.61 -18.91
C LYS A 254 -15.99 16.61 -19.28
N LEU A 255 -15.13 16.07 -18.41
CA LEU A 255 -13.67 16.09 -18.58
C LEU A 255 -13.18 14.92 -19.45
N ALA A 256 -13.87 13.79 -19.42
CA ALA A 256 -13.60 12.61 -20.23
C ALA A 256 -14.92 12.04 -20.77
N PRO A 257 -15.52 12.68 -21.79
CA PRO A 257 -16.79 12.23 -22.35
C PRO A 257 -16.66 10.83 -22.96
N GLY A 258 -17.59 9.94 -22.62
CA GLY A 258 -17.62 8.57 -23.15
C GLY A 258 -16.97 7.50 -22.26
N LEU A 259 -16.53 7.84 -21.04
CA LEU A 259 -16.11 6.81 -20.07
C LEU A 259 -17.31 5.94 -19.64
N PRO A 260 -17.15 4.61 -19.59
CA PRO A 260 -18.17 3.70 -19.08
C PRO A 260 -18.61 4.07 -17.66
N PRO A 261 -19.91 3.99 -17.30
CA PRO A 261 -20.41 4.30 -15.97
C PRO A 261 -19.70 3.54 -14.84
N GLU A 262 -19.31 2.29 -15.10
CA GLU A 262 -18.57 1.45 -14.16
C GLU A 262 -17.21 2.05 -13.81
N LEU A 263 -16.50 2.56 -14.82
CA LEU A 263 -15.20 3.19 -14.64
C LEU A 263 -15.31 4.53 -13.91
N GLN A 264 -16.38 5.29 -14.15
CA GLN A 264 -16.64 6.51 -13.39
C GLN A 264 -16.89 6.22 -11.92
N THR A 265 -17.68 5.18 -11.63
CA THR A 265 -17.96 4.71 -10.28
C THR A 265 -16.67 4.23 -9.60
N ALA A 266 -15.81 3.50 -10.32
CA ALA A 266 -14.52 3.05 -9.82
C ALA A 266 -13.59 4.21 -9.49
N LEU A 267 -13.48 5.21 -10.38
CA LEU A 267 -12.69 6.42 -10.13
C LEU A 267 -13.21 7.21 -8.94
N ALA A 268 -14.53 7.37 -8.80
CA ALA A 268 -15.14 8.04 -7.66
C ALA A 268 -14.86 7.30 -6.35
N GLY A 269 -15.05 5.97 -6.32
CA GLY A 269 -14.77 5.16 -5.14
C GLY A 269 -13.28 5.04 -4.80
N GLY A 270 -12.39 5.14 -5.79
CA GLY A 270 -10.94 5.17 -5.57
C GLY A 270 -10.44 6.53 -5.06
N LEU A 271 -11.05 7.62 -5.53
CA LEU A 271 -10.76 9.00 -5.12
C LEU A 271 -11.58 9.48 -3.91
N GLU A 272 -12.23 8.55 -3.19
CA GLU A 272 -12.97 8.87 -1.98
C GLU A 272 -12.05 9.48 -0.92
N MET A 273 -12.52 10.57 -0.32
CA MET A 273 -11.78 11.39 0.63
C MET A 273 -11.58 10.64 1.94
N LEU A 274 -12.58 9.87 2.37
CA LEU A 274 -12.55 9.05 3.57
C LEU A 274 -11.95 7.67 3.26
N PRO A 275 -10.80 7.27 3.86
CA PRO A 275 -10.15 6.00 3.58
C PRO A 275 -11.06 4.77 3.78
N GLU A 276 -11.95 4.81 4.75
CA GLU A 276 -12.89 3.73 5.10
C GLU A 276 -14.05 3.58 4.12
N GLN A 277 -14.35 4.61 3.33
CA GLN A 277 -15.36 4.59 2.26
C GLN A 277 -14.72 4.32 0.89
N ARG A 278 -13.39 4.34 0.82
CA ARG A 278 -12.62 4.07 -0.39
C ARG A 278 -12.68 2.61 -0.79
N ILE A 279 -12.47 2.33 -2.07
CA ILE A 279 -12.30 0.97 -2.57
C ILE A 279 -11.23 0.23 -1.74
N SER A 280 -11.60 -0.95 -1.26
CA SER A 280 -10.93 -1.61 -0.14
C SER A 280 -9.57 -2.23 -0.45
N SER A 281 -9.24 -2.43 -1.74
CA SER A 281 -7.98 -3.05 -2.16
C SER A 281 -7.67 -2.82 -3.63
N ALA A 282 -6.43 -3.09 -4.03
CA ALA A 282 -6.01 -3.03 -5.43
C ALA A 282 -6.75 -4.06 -6.30
N SER A 283 -7.04 -5.24 -5.76
CA SER A 283 -7.83 -6.26 -6.46
C SER A 283 -9.29 -5.81 -6.66
N ALA A 284 -9.90 -5.18 -5.64
CA ALA A 284 -11.25 -4.63 -5.77
C ALA A 284 -11.30 -3.44 -6.74
N PHE A 285 -10.23 -2.64 -6.79
CA PHE A 285 -10.11 -1.57 -7.78
C PHE A 285 -10.00 -2.12 -9.20
N ALA A 286 -9.17 -3.16 -9.41
CA ALA A 286 -9.05 -3.86 -10.69
C ALA A 286 -10.40 -4.45 -11.17
N GLU A 287 -11.17 -5.05 -10.27
CA GLU A 287 -12.52 -5.54 -10.56
C GLU A 287 -13.45 -4.38 -10.95
N ALA A 288 -13.44 -3.28 -10.20
CA ALA A 288 -14.29 -2.11 -10.45
C ALA A 288 -13.97 -1.42 -11.79
N VAL A 289 -12.71 -1.42 -12.24
CA VAL A 289 -12.33 -0.89 -13.56
C VAL A 289 -12.49 -1.90 -14.71
N GLY A 290 -13.01 -3.11 -14.43
CA GLY A 290 -13.36 -4.11 -15.45
C GLY A 290 -12.23 -5.06 -15.85
N VAL A 291 -11.13 -5.13 -15.09
CA VAL A 291 -9.96 -6.00 -15.36
C VAL A 291 -9.60 -6.81 -14.11
N PRO A 292 -10.44 -7.78 -13.69
CA PRO A 292 -10.18 -8.59 -12.51
C PRO A 292 -8.84 -9.31 -12.63
N LEU A 293 -8.07 -9.33 -11.55
CA LEU A 293 -6.78 -10.01 -11.51
C LEU A 293 -7.01 -11.53 -11.50
N THR A 294 -6.53 -12.23 -12.52
CA THR A 294 -6.49 -13.69 -12.52
C THR A 294 -5.33 -14.13 -11.64
N GLY A 295 -5.63 -14.71 -10.48
CA GLY A 295 -4.60 -15.14 -9.53
C GLY A 295 -3.62 -16.13 -10.15
N ASP A 296 -2.33 -15.78 -10.12
CA ASP A 296 -1.29 -16.79 -10.25
C ASP A 296 -1.34 -17.69 -9.01
N ARG A 297 -1.26 -19.00 -9.22
CA ARG A 297 -1.48 -20.03 -8.19
C ARG A 297 -0.29 -20.06 -7.21
N GLY A 298 -0.23 -19.09 -6.31
CA GLY A 298 0.45 -19.20 -5.03
C GLY A 298 -0.58 -19.61 -3.97
N HIS A 299 -0.49 -20.85 -3.48
CA HIS A 299 -1.40 -21.40 -2.49
C HIS A 299 -1.57 -20.49 -1.27
N SER A 300 -2.74 -19.85 -1.14
CA SER A 300 -3.33 -19.54 0.15
C SER A 300 -4.70 -20.20 0.22
N LEU A 301 -4.76 -21.28 1.00
CA LEU A 301 -5.98 -22.01 1.34
C LEU A 301 -6.98 -21.14 2.14
N ALA A 302 -6.68 -19.85 2.38
CA ALA A 302 -7.53 -18.90 3.07
C ALA A 302 -8.63 -18.26 2.17
N GLN A 303 -8.55 -18.41 0.83
CA GLN A 303 -9.51 -17.80 -0.10
C GLN A 303 -10.76 -18.64 -0.42
N SER A 304 -11.10 -19.64 0.41
CA SER A 304 -12.35 -20.39 0.25
C SER A 304 -13.41 -20.14 1.34
N LEU A 305 -13.38 -18.97 1.98
CA LEU A 305 -14.51 -18.51 2.81
C LEU A 305 -14.96 -17.13 2.33
N GLY A 306 -16.25 -17.03 2.02
CA GLY A 306 -16.86 -15.97 1.20
C GLY A 306 -16.72 -14.55 1.74
N ARG A 307 -17.13 -13.61 0.87
CA ARG A 307 -17.24 -12.15 1.07
C ARG A 307 -17.33 -11.75 2.55
N PRO A 308 -16.50 -10.80 3.05
CA PRO A 308 -16.60 -10.34 4.43
C PRO A 308 -18.00 -9.76 4.67
N THR A 309 -18.76 -10.41 5.55
CA THR A 309 -20.04 -9.92 6.03
C THR A 309 -19.84 -8.56 6.72
N THR A 310 -20.88 -7.73 6.81
CA THR A 310 -20.89 -6.46 7.58
C THR A 310 -20.28 -6.65 8.97
N ARG A 311 -20.64 -7.77 9.61
CA ARG A 311 -20.12 -8.22 10.90
C ARG A 311 -18.60 -8.33 10.98
N ARG A 312 -17.95 -8.87 9.94
CA ARG A 312 -16.48 -8.99 9.91
C ARG A 312 -15.82 -7.63 9.77
N ARG A 313 -16.40 -6.71 9.00
CA ARG A 313 -15.90 -5.32 8.89
C ARG A 313 -15.99 -4.57 10.22
N VAL A 314 -17.10 -4.74 10.95
CA VAL A 314 -17.28 -4.16 12.28
C VAL A 314 -16.24 -4.71 13.27
N MET A 315 -16.01 -6.03 13.28
CA MET A 315 -14.95 -6.64 14.10
C MET A 315 -13.56 -6.12 13.76
N GLU A 316 -13.22 -5.99 12.49
CA GLU A 316 -11.94 -5.42 12.05
C GLU A 316 -11.77 -3.96 12.50
N ALA A 317 -12.86 -3.16 12.43
CA ALA A 317 -12.85 -1.78 12.92
C ALA A 317 -12.66 -1.70 14.44
N ILE A 318 -13.34 -2.57 15.20
CA ILE A 318 -13.18 -2.67 16.66
C ILE A 318 -11.73 -3.02 17.02
N VAL A 319 -11.16 -4.03 16.38
CA VAL A 319 -9.78 -4.47 16.64
C VAL A 319 -8.78 -3.36 16.31
N ARG A 320 -8.96 -2.65 15.20
CA ARG A 320 -8.12 -1.49 14.84
C ARG A 320 -8.23 -0.36 15.85
N THR A 321 -9.45 -0.07 16.30
CA THR A 321 -9.71 0.98 17.29
C THR A 321 -9.07 0.63 18.64
N ALA A 322 -9.22 -0.62 19.10
CA ALA A 322 -8.56 -1.11 20.30
C ALA A 322 -7.03 -1.00 20.18
N ALA A 323 -6.46 -1.42 19.05
CA ALA A 323 -5.03 -1.33 18.84
C ALA A 323 -4.49 0.11 18.87
N GLY A 324 -5.25 1.06 18.31
CA GLY A 324 -4.93 2.48 18.42
C GLY A 324 -5.02 3.00 19.85
N MET A 325 -6.18 2.77 20.50
CA MET A 325 -6.48 3.28 21.84
C MET A 325 -5.54 2.75 22.93
N PHE A 326 -5.11 1.50 22.80
CA PHE A 326 -4.22 0.84 23.76
C PHE A 326 -2.76 0.81 23.30
N GLU A 327 -2.44 1.48 22.20
CA GLU A 327 -1.10 1.48 21.59
C GLU A 327 -0.54 0.08 21.35
N ALA A 328 -1.41 -0.87 21.03
CA ALA A 328 -1.06 -2.28 20.92
C ALA A 328 -0.19 -2.56 19.68
N ALA A 329 0.72 -3.52 19.78
CA ALA A 329 1.47 -4.04 18.64
C ALA A 329 0.65 -5.08 17.88
N ALA A 330 -0.21 -5.81 18.59
CA ALA A 330 -1.22 -6.67 17.99
C ALA A 330 -2.51 -6.69 18.82
N CYS A 331 -3.64 -6.91 18.16
CA CYS A 331 -4.94 -7.01 18.78
C CYS A 331 -5.79 -8.04 18.03
N SER A 332 -6.69 -8.74 18.72
CA SER A 332 -7.58 -9.72 18.08
C SER A 332 -8.90 -9.89 18.81
N ILE A 333 -9.95 -10.19 18.06
CA ILE A 333 -11.21 -10.71 18.57
C ILE A 333 -11.32 -12.18 18.18
N ALA A 334 -11.66 -13.00 19.17
CA ALA A 334 -12.02 -14.39 18.96
C ALA A 334 -13.40 -14.66 19.57
N LEU A 335 -14.27 -15.36 18.84
CA LEU A 335 -15.63 -15.69 19.27
C LEU A 335 -15.79 -17.20 19.44
N THR A 336 -16.61 -17.59 20.41
CA THR A 336 -16.93 -18.99 20.66
C THR A 336 -17.96 -19.47 19.62
N ASP A 337 -17.64 -20.55 18.92
CA ASP A 337 -18.57 -21.25 18.03
C ASP A 337 -19.65 -21.94 18.88
N PRO A 338 -20.93 -21.57 18.75
CA PRO A 338 -22.00 -22.10 19.59
C PRO A 338 -22.26 -23.60 19.37
N LYS A 339 -21.78 -24.20 18.27
CA LYS A 339 -22.04 -25.61 17.96
C LYS A 339 -21.09 -26.56 18.69
N ASN A 340 -19.83 -26.18 18.83
CA ASN A 340 -18.78 -27.05 19.36
C ASN A 340 -17.95 -26.42 20.48
N GLY A 341 -18.19 -25.15 20.82
CA GLY A 341 -17.51 -24.42 21.89
C GLY A 341 -16.07 -24.00 21.54
N GLU A 342 -15.63 -24.23 20.30
CA GLU A 342 -14.29 -23.81 19.86
C GLU A 342 -14.19 -22.30 19.78
N LEU A 343 -13.03 -21.77 20.12
CA LEU A 343 -12.76 -20.35 20.00
C LEU A 343 -12.19 -20.06 18.60
N VAL A 344 -12.88 -19.24 17.82
CA VAL A 344 -12.52 -18.89 16.44
C VAL A 344 -12.05 -17.45 16.40
N TYR A 345 -10.84 -17.21 15.90
CA TYR A 345 -10.32 -15.86 15.71
C TYR A 345 -10.96 -15.20 14.49
N GLU A 346 -11.83 -14.23 14.70
CA GLU A 346 -12.65 -13.62 13.65
C GLU A 346 -11.98 -12.39 13.01
N ALA A 347 -11.23 -11.64 13.80
CA ALA A 347 -10.50 -10.46 13.35
C ALA A 347 -9.21 -10.28 14.15
N ALA A 348 -8.16 -9.81 13.48
CA ALA A 348 -6.89 -9.47 14.12
C ALA A 348 -6.24 -8.29 13.41
N TRP A 349 -5.35 -7.59 14.11
CA TRP A 349 -4.54 -6.49 13.61
C TRP A 349 -3.16 -6.57 14.24
N GLY A 350 -2.13 -6.15 13.51
CA GLY A 350 -0.75 -6.17 13.97
C GLY A 350 0.02 -7.43 13.58
N ALA A 351 1.14 -7.70 14.25
CA ALA A 351 2.05 -8.79 13.91
C ALA A 351 1.34 -10.16 13.98
N GLY A 352 1.45 -10.97 12.92
CA GLY A 352 0.85 -12.30 12.84
C GLY A 352 -0.67 -12.33 12.58
N ALA A 353 -1.33 -11.18 12.41
CA ALA A 353 -2.79 -11.10 12.27
C ALA A 353 -3.35 -11.95 11.11
N SER A 354 -2.67 -11.99 9.97
CA SER A 354 -3.09 -12.76 8.78
C SER A 354 -3.11 -14.28 9.00
N GLU A 355 -2.32 -14.77 9.96
CA GLU A 355 -2.23 -16.20 10.29
C GLU A 355 -3.14 -16.60 11.45
N VAL A 356 -3.50 -15.64 12.31
CA VAL A 356 -4.40 -15.87 13.44
C VAL A 356 -5.86 -15.85 12.98
N VAL A 357 -6.24 -15.01 12.03
CA VAL A 357 -7.63 -14.94 11.57
C VAL A 357 -8.05 -16.25 10.89
N GLY A 358 -9.14 -16.84 11.38
CA GLY A 358 -9.65 -18.16 10.98
C GLY A 358 -9.08 -19.32 11.80
N MET A 359 -8.09 -19.07 12.67
CA MET A 359 -7.58 -20.09 13.59
C MET A 359 -8.66 -20.51 14.58
N ARG A 360 -8.73 -21.81 14.87
CA ARG A 360 -9.68 -22.40 15.82
C ARG A 360 -8.90 -23.04 16.96
N LEU A 361 -9.32 -22.75 18.19
CA LEU A 361 -8.77 -23.35 19.41
C LEU A 361 -9.83 -24.21 20.11
N PRO A 362 -9.47 -25.40 20.62
CA PRO A 362 -10.37 -26.17 21.46
C PRO A 362 -10.80 -25.39 22.71
N PRO A 363 -11.98 -25.69 23.28
CA PRO A 363 -12.47 -25.04 24.50
C PRO A 363 -11.43 -25.08 25.63
N GLY A 364 -11.22 -23.94 26.30
CA GLY A 364 -10.30 -23.84 27.44
C GLY A 364 -8.81 -23.80 27.09
N VAL A 365 -8.43 -23.91 25.80
CA VAL A 365 -7.03 -23.85 25.37
C VAL A 365 -6.54 -22.41 25.26
N GLY A 366 -5.33 -22.16 25.77
CA GLY A 366 -4.71 -20.84 25.70
C GLY A 366 -5.23 -19.88 26.76
N LEU A 367 -4.61 -18.70 26.84
CA LEU A 367 -5.08 -17.61 27.70
C LEU A 367 -6.48 -17.14 27.29
N ALA A 368 -6.75 -17.10 25.99
CA ALA A 368 -8.06 -16.79 25.45
C ALA A 368 -9.12 -17.81 25.89
N GLY A 369 -8.85 -19.11 25.78
CA GLY A 369 -9.76 -20.16 26.26
C GLY A 369 -9.96 -20.14 27.77
N ALA A 370 -8.93 -19.80 28.55
CA ALA A 370 -9.04 -19.66 30.01
C ALA A 370 -9.96 -18.49 30.41
N VAL A 371 -9.90 -17.36 29.70
CA VAL A 371 -10.81 -16.22 29.91
C VAL A 371 -12.24 -16.59 29.50
N VAL A 372 -12.44 -17.31 28.39
CA VAL A 372 -13.78 -17.79 28.01
C VAL A 372 -14.38 -18.68 29.09
N ALA A 373 -13.58 -19.59 29.66
CA ALA A 373 -14.04 -20.54 30.67
C ALA A 373 -14.32 -19.90 32.04
N SER A 374 -13.51 -18.92 32.45
CA SER A 374 -13.66 -18.23 33.74
C SER A 374 -14.65 -17.07 33.69
N GLY A 375 -14.78 -16.41 32.55
CA GLY A 375 -15.47 -15.12 32.42
C GLY A 375 -14.69 -13.94 33.00
N ASP A 376 -13.47 -14.18 33.51
CA ASP A 376 -12.64 -13.16 34.12
C ASP A 376 -11.50 -12.77 33.17
N GLY A 377 -11.35 -11.47 32.93
CA GLY A 377 -10.24 -10.96 32.15
C GLY A 377 -8.89 -11.19 32.84
N VAL A 378 -7.84 -11.38 32.03
CA VAL A 378 -6.49 -11.65 32.53
C VAL A 378 -5.49 -10.65 31.98
N PHE A 379 -4.61 -10.19 32.86
CA PHE A 379 -3.38 -9.50 32.50
C PHE A 379 -2.21 -10.46 32.70
N VAL A 380 -1.36 -10.58 31.69
CA VAL A 380 -0.18 -11.46 31.71
C VAL A 380 1.06 -10.61 31.44
N PRO A 381 1.90 -10.35 32.46
CA PRO A 381 3.09 -9.52 32.32
C PRO A 381 4.23 -10.20 31.56
N GLU A 382 4.26 -11.54 31.55
CA GLU A 382 5.29 -12.33 30.88
C GLU A 382 4.69 -13.58 30.21
N CYS A 383 4.15 -13.43 29.00
CA CYS A 383 3.46 -14.50 28.28
C CYS A 383 4.33 -15.76 28.11
N ARG A 384 5.64 -15.60 27.92
CA ARG A 384 6.60 -16.70 27.70
C ARG A 384 6.76 -17.62 28.91
N LYS A 385 6.46 -17.14 30.11
CA LYS A 385 6.52 -17.89 31.37
C LYS A 385 5.14 -18.40 31.82
N ASP A 386 4.05 -17.94 31.20
CA ASP A 386 2.70 -18.38 31.57
C ASP A 386 2.42 -19.77 30.98
N PRO A 387 2.09 -20.79 31.81
CA PRO A 387 1.84 -22.14 31.33
C PRO A 387 0.57 -22.26 30.47
N ARG A 388 -0.34 -21.28 30.55
CA ARG A 388 -1.56 -21.22 29.73
C ARG A 388 -1.30 -20.60 28.37
N PHE A 389 -0.14 -20.02 28.11
CA PHE A 389 0.17 -19.45 26.81
C PHE A 389 0.27 -20.57 25.75
N ALA A 390 -0.66 -20.57 24.79
CA ALA A 390 -0.72 -21.58 23.74
C ALA A 390 0.42 -21.37 22.74
N ARG A 391 1.58 -22.01 22.99
CA ARG A 391 2.75 -21.95 22.11
C ARG A 391 2.46 -22.34 20.65
N GLN A 392 1.43 -23.16 20.41
CA GLN A 392 0.97 -23.54 19.06
C GLN A 392 0.42 -22.35 18.25
N VAL A 393 -0.22 -21.37 18.90
CA VAL A 393 -0.67 -20.13 18.23
C VAL A 393 0.53 -19.30 17.79
N ALA A 394 1.58 -19.26 18.61
CA ALA A 394 2.80 -18.51 18.32
C ALA A 394 3.76 -19.22 17.35
N ALA A 395 3.64 -20.54 17.21
CA ALA A 395 4.46 -21.35 16.31
C ALA A 395 4.08 -21.20 14.83
N GLY A 396 2.83 -20.82 14.54
CA GLY A 396 2.41 -20.39 13.20
C GLY A 396 2.92 -18.99 12.90
N THR A 397 2.55 -18.02 13.75
CA THR A 397 2.62 -16.58 13.47
C THR A 397 4.00 -15.94 13.47
N GLY A 398 5.04 -16.65 13.92
CA GLY A 398 6.37 -16.08 14.15
C GLY A 398 6.43 -14.99 15.24
N TYR A 399 5.31 -14.70 15.89
CA TYR A 399 5.14 -13.61 16.87
C TYR A 399 4.72 -14.17 18.23
N VAL A 400 5.62 -14.04 19.20
CA VAL A 400 5.40 -14.44 20.59
C VAL A 400 5.34 -13.17 21.44
N PRO A 401 4.15 -12.76 21.93
CA PRO A 401 4.02 -11.56 22.74
C PRO A 401 4.82 -11.65 24.03
N TYR A 402 5.25 -10.50 24.53
CA TYR A 402 5.90 -10.38 25.84
C TYR A 402 4.88 -10.18 26.94
N THR A 403 3.89 -9.33 26.71
CA THR A 403 2.79 -9.02 27.62
C THR A 403 1.46 -9.02 26.88
N MET A 404 0.39 -9.41 27.57
CA MET A 404 -0.94 -9.33 26.99
C MET A 404 -2.03 -9.06 28.02
N VAL A 405 -3.09 -8.40 27.56
CA VAL A 405 -4.34 -8.22 28.27
C VAL A 405 -5.42 -8.92 27.46
N VAL A 406 -6.17 -9.80 28.09
CA VAL A 406 -7.30 -10.50 27.47
C VAL A 406 -8.55 -10.20 28.27
N ALA A 407 -9.53 -9.55 27.64
CA ALA A 407 -10.81 -9.24 28.24
C ALA A 407 -11.91 -10.13 27.65
N PRO A 408 -12.87 -10.60 28.46
CA PRO A 408 -14.02 -11.35 27.98
C PRO A 408 -14.95 -10.42 27.19
N LEU A 409 -15.58 -10.95 26.15
CA LEU A 409 -16.73 -10.34 25.49
C LEU A 409 -17.98 -10.98 26.09
N ILE A 410 -18.76 -10.21 26.86
CA ILE A 410 -19.92 -10.73 27.60
C ILE A 410 -21.22 -10.23 26.97
N ARG A 411 -22.11 -11.17 26.62
CA ARG A 411 -23.47 -10.90 26.15
C ARG A 411 -24.47 -11.68 26.99
N ASP A 412 -25.49 -11.01 27.51
CA ASP A 412 -26.53 -11.60 28.35
C ASP A 412 -25.98 -12.46 29.51
N GLY A 413 -24.87 -11.99 30.12
CA GLY A 413 -24.19 -12.70 31.21
C GLY A 413 -23.39 -13.94 30.79
N LYS A 414 -23.18 -14.16 29.48
CA LYS A 414 -22.37 -15.26 28.93
C LYS A 414 -21.15 -14.73 28.17
N THR A 415 -20.00 -15.35 28.38
CA THR A 415 -18.80 -15.05 27.61
C THR A 415 -18.92 -15.62 26.19
N ILE A 416 -19.08 -14.75 25.20
CA ILE A 416 -19.23 -15.09 23.79
C ILE A 416 -17.90 -15.09 23.02
N GLY A 417 -16.83 -14.66 23.68
CA GLY A 417 -15.51 -14.53 23.07
C GLY A 417 -14.56 -13.72 23.92
N VAL A 418 -13.47 -13.27 23.31
CA VAL A 418 -12.47 -12.42 23.95
C VAL A 418 -11.94 -11.34 23.02
N LEU A 419 -11.53 -10.22 23.60
CA LEU A 419 -10.66 -9.23 23.02
C LEU A 419 -9.27 -9.39 23.61
N SER A 420 -8.25 -9.59 22.78
CA SER A 420 -6.86 -9.71 23.20
C SER A 420 -6.05 -8.52 22.69
N VAL A 421 -5.29 -7.88 23.58
CA VAL A 421 -4.41 -6.76 23.31
C VAL A 421 -2.99 -7.16 23.71
N LEU A 422 -2.05 -7.13 22.75
CA LEU A 422 -0.73 -7.73 22.86
C LEU A 422 0.34 -6.67 22.62
N ASP A 423 1.28 -6.56 23.56
CA ASP A 423 2.45 -5.65 23.60
C ASP A 423 2.14 -4.17 23.32
N ARG A 424 2.79 -3.23 24.00
CA ARG A 424 2.71 -1.82 23.58
C ARG A 424 3.76 -1.51 22.53
N ARG A 425 3.42 -0.63 21.59
CA ARG A 425 4.32 -0.18 20.51
C ARG A 425 5.48 0.69 21.02
N ASP A 426 5.29 1.35 22.16
CA ASP A 426 6.33 2.10 22.87
C ASP A 426 7.36 1.20 23.59
N GLY A 427 7.15 -0.13 23.57
CA GLY A 427 7.98 -1.12 24.26
C GLY A 427 7.71 -1.24 25.76
N GLY A 428 6.76 -0.48 26.30
CA GLY A 428 6.30 -0.58 27.69
C GLY A 428 5.45 -1.83 27.93
N PRO A 429 5.42 -2.37 29.16
CA PRO A 429 4.50 -3.45 29.50
C PRO A 429 3.07 -2.91 29.63
N TYR A 430 2.08 -3.74 29.33
CA TYR A 430 0.75 -3.49 29.88
C TYR A 430 0.79 -3.63 31.40
N LEU A 431 -0.08 -2.91 32.09
CA LEU A 431 -0.21 -2.99 33.54
C LEU A 431 -1.57 -3.57 33.93
N ARG A 432 -1.70 -4.01 35.18
CA ARG A 432 -2.98 -4.54 35.70
C ARG A 432 -4.15 -3.55 35.55
N GLU A 433 -3.86 -2.26 35.64
CA GLU A 433 -4.84 -1.18 35.45
C GLU A 433 -5.38 -1.09 34.01
N ASP A 434 -4.60 -1.54 33.02
CA ASP A 434 -5.04 -1.53 31.62
C ASP A 434 -6.13 -2.58 31.37
N LEU A 435 -6.19 -3.65 32.17
CA LEU A 435 -7.27 -4.64 32.09
C LEU A 435 -8.64 -4.00 32.28
N GLY A 436 -8.78 -3.04 33.19
CA GLY A 436 -10.05 -2.33 33.40
C GLY A 436 -10.47 -1.52 32.17
N LYS A 437 -9.51 -0.85 31.52
CA LYS A 437 -9.78 -0.06 30.31
C LYS A 437 -10.12 -0.95 29.11
N VAL A 438 -9.41 -2.07 28.95
CA VAL A 438 -9.65 -3.05 27.88
C VAL A 438 -11.00 -3.75 28.10
N ALA A 439 -11.38 -4.06 29.34
CA ALA A 439 -12.68 -4.64 29.66
C ALA A 439 -13.83 -3.67 29.32
N LEU A 440 -13.72 -2.39 29.71
CA LEU A 440 -14.72 -1.38 29.34
C LEU A 440 -14.87 -1.23 27.81
N PHE A 441 -13.75 -1.28 27.09
CA PHE A 441 -13.78 -1.27 25.63
C PHE A 441 -14.41 -2.55 25.07
N ALA A 442 -14.14 -3.72 25.66
CA ALA A 442 -14.74 -4.98 25.26
C ALA A 442 -16.27 -4.96 25.43
N ASP A 443 -16.80 -4.33 26.48
CA ASP A 443 -18.24 -4.15 26.67
C ASP A 443 -18.86 -3.28 25.55
N LEU A 444 -18.21 -2.16 25.20
CA LEU A 444 -18.63 -1.31 24.08
C LEU A 444 -18.56 -2.04 22.74
N ALA A 445 -17.54 -2.87 22.55
CA ALA A 445 -17.39 -3.70 21.37
C ALA A 445 -18.56 -4.68 21.23
N VAL A 446 -19.03 -5.31 22.31
CA VAL A 446 -20.19 -6.21 22.26
C VAL A 446 -21.44 -5.47 21.78
N VAL A 447 -21.69 -4.25 22.28
CA VAL A 447 -22.82 -3.41 21.82
C VAL A 447 -22.74 -3.14 20.32
N ALA A 448 -21.55 -2.78 19.81
CA ALA A 448 -21.35 -2.57 18.38
C ALA A 448 -21.59 -3.84 17.55
N LEU A 449 -21.22 -5.01 18.07
CA LEU A 449 -21.47 -6.31 17.43
C LEU A 449 -22.95 -6.72 17.44
N ASP A 450 -23.76 -6.13 18.32
CA ASP A 450 -25.21 -6.39 18.40
C ASP A 450 -26.04 -5.48 17.49
N LEU A 451 -25.56 -4.27 17.17
CA LEU A 451 -26.24 -3.35 16.25
C LEU A 451 -26.39 -3.92 14.82
N ASP A 452 -25.59 -4.92 14.45
CA ASP A 452 -25.68 -5.66 13.18
C ASP A 452 -26.86 -6.67 13.10
N THR A 453 -27.65 -6.83 14.17
CA THR A 453 -28.81 -7.75 14.18
C THR A 453 -30.14 -7.14 13.73
N PHE A 454 -30.19 -5.83 13.44
CA PHE A 454 -31.39 -5.20 12.86
C PHE A 454 -31.34 -5.23 11.32
N PRO A 455 -32.24 -5.96 10.63
CA PRO A 455 -32.40 -5.79 9.21
C PRO A 455 -33.07 -4.43 8.97
N LEU A 456 -32.36 -3.48 8.35
CA LEU A 456 -33.01 -2.37 7.67
C LEU A 456 -33.78 -2.94 6.47
N SER A 457 -35.01 -3.39 6.72
CA SER A 457 -35.92 -3.85 5.68
C SER A 457 -36.35 -2.66 4.82
N SER A 458 -35.93 -2.67 3.56
CA SER A 458 -36.59 -1.92 2.50
C SER A 458 -37.95 -2.56 2.20
N THR A 459 -39.04 -1.97 2.68
CA THR A 459 -40.38 -2.06 2.04
C THR A 459 -41.21 -0.86 2.47
N GLY A 460 -41.77 -0.16 1.49
CA GLY A 460 -42.44 1.12 1.68
C GLY A 460 -43.80 1.05 2.37
N GLY A 461 -44.35 2.24 2.58
CA GLY A 461 -45.72 2.42 3.05
C GLY A 461 -45.86 3.66 3.91
N ARG A 462 -46.43 4.73 3.33
CA ARG A 462 -47.15 5.75 4.13
C ARG A 462 -48.09 5.03 5.10
N THR A 463 -48.23 5.53 6.33
CA THR A 463 -49.52 5.97 6.89
C THR A 463 -49.26 6.82 8.16
N LEU A 464 -50.02 7.91 8.22
CA LEU A 464 -50.14 8.92 9.27
C LEU A 464 -50.85 8.38 10.53
N LEU A 465 -50.56 9.04 11.65
CA LEU A 465 -51.37 9.23 12.87
C LEU A 465 -51.50 8.07 13.88
N ALA A 466 -51.09 8.35 15.12
CA ALA A 466 -52.03 8.77 16.16
C ALA A 466 -51.41 9.94 16.96
#